data_AF-A0A9P6LAG4-F1
#
_entry.id   AF-A0A9P6LAG4-F1
#
_cell.length_a   1.000
_cell.length_b   1.000
_cell.length_c   1.000
_cell.angle_alpha   90.00
_cell.angle_beta   90.00
_cell.angle_gamma   90.00
#
_symmetry.space_group_name_H-M   'P 1'
#
loop_
_entity.id
_entity.type
_entity.pdbx_description
1 polymer ?
#
loop_
_entity_poly.entity_id
_entity_poly.type
_entity_poly.pdbx_seq_one_letter_code
_entity_poly.pdbx_strand_id
1 'polypeptide(L)' 'IERTPDLYLRELKADLEENRGVSVDVSTIHRTLRRRGFSLKKNCFIANERVEEGRAKYQIEVAENYHPEQLVFVDESAVN' A
#
# COMPACT_ATOMS: atom_id res chain seq x y z
N ILE A 1 -13.40 -2.07 13.75
CA ILE A 1 -13.67 -1.05 12.70
C ILE A 1 -13.77 0.34 13.31
N GLU A 2 -14.66 0.61 14.27
CA GLU A 2 -14.74 1.94 14.93
C GLU A 2 -13.52 2.34 15.79
N ARG A 3 -12.64 1.38 16.14
CA ARG A 3 -11.44 1.64 16.96
C ARG A 3 -10.13 1.74 16.16
N THR A 4 -10.17 1.48 14.84
CA THR A 4 -9.00 1.50 13.93
C THR A 4 -9.49 1.83 12.51
N PRO A 5 -9.72 3.12 12.19
CA PRO A 5 -10.30 3.54 10.92
C PRO A 5 -9.33 3.43 9.72
N ASP A 6 -8.04 3.18 9.97
CA ASP A 6 -6.96 3.22 8.96
C ASP A 6 -6.47 1.85 8.46
N LEU A 7 -7.30 0.81 8.56
CA LEU A 7 -6.96 -0.53 8.04
C LEU A 7 -7.18 -0.62 6.53
N TYR A 8 -6.16 -1.09 5.80
CA TYR A 8 -6.30 -1.46 4.40
C TYR A 8 -7.22 -2.67 4.23
N LEU A 9 -7.89 -2.79 3.09
CA LEU A 9 -8.78 -3.93 2.82
C LEU A 9 -8.07 -5.29 2.89
N ARG A 10 -6.76 -5.34 2.61
CA ARG A 10 -5.95 -6.57 2.73
C ARG A 10 -5.68 -6.92 4.20
N GLU A 11 -5.39 -5.93 5.03
CA GLU A 11 -5.22 -6.13 6.48
C GLU A 11 -6.54 -6.54 7.12
N LEU A 12 -7.65 -5.94 6.68
CA LEU A 12 -8.98 -6.32 7.15
C LEU A 12 -9.35 -7.74 6.72
N LYS A 13 -8.87 -8.20 5.55
CA LYS A 13 -8.99 -9.60 5.14
C LYS A 13 -8.17 -10.52 6.05
N ALA A 14 -6.89 -10.19 6.28
CA ALA A 14 -6.02 -10.98 7.14
C ALA A 14 -6.58 -11.07 8.58
N ASP A 15 -7.07 -9.95 9.13
CA ASP A 15 -7.74 -9.90 10.43
C ASP A 15 -8.99 -10.78 10.50
N LEU A 16 -9.82 -10.78 9.45
CA LEU A 16 -10.99 -11.65 9.37
C LEU A 16 -10.61 -13.14 9.30
N GLU A 17 -9.53 -13.47 8.60
CA GLU A 17 -9.02 -14.84 8.52
C GLU A 17 -8.40 -15.30 9.84
N GLU A 18 -7.55 -14.46 10.46
CA GLU A 18 -6.80 -14.79 11.67
C GLU A 18 -7.66 -14.76 12.94
N ASN A 19 -8.45 -13.70 13.13
CA ASN A 19 -9.21 -13.50 14.37
C ASN A 19 -10.63 -14.07 14.32
N ARG A 20 -11.16 -14.36 13.12
CA ARG A 20 -12.53 -14.87 12.96
C ARG A 20 -12.66 -16.14 12.12
N GLY A 21 -11.57 -16.61 11.49
CA GLY A 21 -11.62 -17.79 10.61
C GLY A 21 -12.44 -17.58 9.34
N VAL A 22 -12.72 -16.33 8.97
CA VAL A 22 -13.59 -15.98 7.84
C VAL A 22 -12.73 -15.55 6.66
N SER A 23 -12.60 -16.43 5.65
CA SER A 23 -11.98 -16.07 4.38
C SER A 23 -13.02 -15.41 3.47
N VAL A 24 -12.78 -14.14 3.15
CA VAL A 24 -13.62 -13.34 2.25
C VAL A 24 -12.76 -12.62 1.22
N ASP A 25 -13.29 -12.49 0.02
CA ASP A 25 -12.64 -11.70 -1.02
C ASP A 25 -12.70 -10.19 -0.70
N VAL A 26 -11.69 -9.46 -1.14
CA VAL A 26 -11.57 -8.00 -0.96
C VAL A 26 -12.78 -7.26 -1.54
N SER A 27 -13.35 -7.75 -2.65
CA SER A 27 -14.56 -7.17 -3.24
C SER A 27 -15.80 -7.31 -2.34
N THR A 28 -15.91 -8.40 -1.59
CA THR A 28 -16.99 -8.65 -0.63
C THR A 28 -16.88 -7.71 0.57
N ILE A 29 -15.66 -7.51 1.09
CA ILE A 29 -15.39 -6.54 2.16
C ILE A 29 -15.77 -5.13 1.69
N HIS A 30 -15.32 -4.73 0.50
CA HIS A 30 -15.61 -3.42 -0.09
C HIS A 30 -17.12 -3.16 -0.23
N ARG A 31 -17.87 -4.12 -0.82
CA ARG A 31 -19.33 -4.01 -0.97
C ARG A 31 -20.04 -3.88 0.38
N THR A 32 -19.57 -4.62 1.39
CA THR A 32 -20.14 -4.61 2.73
C THR A 32 -19.91 -3.26 3.44
N LEU A 33 -18.68 -2.73 3.36
CA LEU A 33 -18.35 -1.40 3.90
C LEU A 33 -19.16 -0.30 3.24
N ARG A 34 -19.27 -0.32 1.89
CA ARG A 34 -20.10 0.64 1.15
C ARG A 34 -21.57 0.56 1.56
N ARG A 35 -22.13 -0.65 1.69
CA ARG A 35 -23.54 -0.86 2.11
C ARG A 35 -23.80 -0.34 3.52
N ARG A 36 -22.80 -0.34 4.39
CA ARG A 36 -22.87 0.20 5.76
C ARG A 36 -22.58 1.70 5.85
N GLY A 37 -22.41 2.39 4.71
CA GLY A 37 -22.18 3.83 4.67
C GLY A 37 -20.72 4.25 4.94
N PHE A 38 -19.78 3.32 5.00
CA PHE A 38 -18.36 3.65 5.11
C PHE A 38 -17.82 4.07 3.74
N SER A 39 -17.34 5.31 3.65
CA SER A 39 -16.56 5.78 2.51
C SER A 39 -15.09 5.43 2.72
N LEU A 40 -14.45 4.79 1.72
CA LEU A 40 -13.01 4.62 1.74
C LEU A 40 -12.35 5.96 1.38
N LYS A 41 -11.47 6.44 2.26
CA LYS A 41 -10.53 7.49 1.87
C LYS A 41 -9.56 6.86 0.88
N LYS A 42 -9.47 7.44 -0.32
CA LYS A 42 -8.46 7.05 -1.30
C LYS A 42 -7.12 7.61 -0.80
N ASN A 43 -6.52 6.96 0.19
CA ASN A 43 -5.08 7.08 0.35
C ASN A 43 -4.53 6.44 -0.92
N CYS A 44 -3.91 7.23 -1.80
CA CYS A 44 -3.14 6.71 -2.92
C CYS A 44 -2.35 5.53 -2.37
N PHE A 45 -2.52 4.34 -2.99
CA PHE A 45 -1.82 3.12 -2.63
C PHE A 45 -0.46 3.52 -2.08
N ILE A 46 -0.21 3.29 -0.79
CA ILE A 46 1.17 3.33 -0.35
C ILE A 46 1.86 2.33 -1.28
N ALA A 47 2.70 2.85 -2.17
CA ALA A 47 3.27 2.06 -3.24
C ALA A 47 3.86 0.81 -2.59
N ASN A 48 3.54 -0.36 -3.14
CA ASN A 48 4.10 -1.62 -2.66
C ASN A 48 5.66 -1.59 -2.69
N GLU A 49 6.24 -0.60 -3.38
CA GLU A 49 7.65 -0.21 -3.35
C GLU A 49 8.15 0.35 -2.01
N ARG A 50 7.30 0.59 -1.01
CA ARG A 50 7.74 0.88 0.36
C ARG A 50 8.15 -0.39 1.13
N VAL A 51 8.87 -1.29 0.48
CA VAL A 51 9.65 -2.31 1.19
C VAL A 51 10.95 -1.66 1.60
N GLU A 52 11.05 -1.23 2.86
CA GLU A 52 12.23 -0.53 3.39
C GLU A 52 13.53 -1.29 3.15
N GLU A 53 13.49 -2.63 3.22
CA GLU A 53 14.63 -3.50 2.89
C GLU A 53 15.06 -3.38 1.41
N GLY A 54 14.10 -3.37 0.48
CA GLY A 54 14.37 -3.20 -0.94
C GLY A 54 14.95 -1.83 -1.25
N ARG A 55 14.47 -0.79 -0.56
CA ARG A 55 15.00 0.58 -0.69
C ARG A 55 16.41 0.70 -0.15
N ALA A 56 16.69 0.10 1.02
CA ALA A 56 18.03 0.10 1.60
C ALA A 56 19.03 -0.61 0.69
N LYS A 57 18.66 -1.78 0.15
CA LYS A 57 19.49 -2.53 -0.78
C LYS A 57 19.78 -1.74 -2.06
N TYR A 58 18.76 -1.13 -2.65
CA TYR A 58 18.91 -0.29 -3.84
C TYR A 58 19.79 0.95 -3.57
N GLN A 59 19.63 1.60 -2.42
CA GLN A 59 20.45 2.75 -2.05
C GLN A 59 21.93 2.40 -1.91
N ILE A 60 22.25 1.25 -1.29
CA ILE A 60 23.62 0.74 -1.18
C ILE A 60 24.19 0.45 -2.58
N GLU A 61 23.45 -0.29 -3.41
CA GLU A 61 23.87 -0.64 -4.76
C GLU A 61 24.14 0.60 -5.62
N VAL A 62 23.28 1.62 -5.54
CA VAL A 62 23.47 2.87 -6.28
C VAL A 62 24.67 3.64 -5.76
N ALA A 63 24.83 3.74 -4.43
CA ALA A 63 25.94 4.48 -3.82
C ALA A 63 27.32 3.84 -4.09
N GLU A 64 27.39 2.51 -4.22
CA GLU A 64 28.63 1.79 -4.50
C GLU A 64 29.03 1.85 -5.97
N ASN A 65 28.06 1.90 -6.89
CA ASN A 65 28.32 1.66 -8.32
C ASN A 65 28.21 2.91 -9.21
N TYR A 66 27.64 4.01 -8.71
CA TYR A 66 27.39 5.21 -9.52
C TYR A 66 27.83 6.48 -8.81
N HIS A 67 28.52 7.34 -9.56
CA HIS A 67 28.79 8.70 -9.13
C HIS A 67 27.54 9.59 -9.31
N PRO A 68 27.31 10.61 -8.47
CA PRO A 68 26.12 11.46 -8.57
C PRO A 68 25.91 12.10 -9.94
N GLU A 69 27.00 12.41 -10.66
CA GLU A 69 26.97 13.01 -12.00
C GLU A 69 26.47 12.05 -13.08
N GLN A 70 26.37 10.75 -12.79
CA GLN A 70 25.90 9.72 -13.71
C GLN A 70 24.41 9.40 -13.53
N LEU A 71 23.75 9.98 -12.52
CA LEU A 71 22.35 9.69 -12.18
C LEU A 71 21.41 10.70 -12.85
N VAL A 72 20.45 10.20 -13.62
CA VAL A 72 19.37 10.99 -14.24
C VAL A 72 18.03 10.44 -13.79
N PHE A 73 17.19 11.28 -13.19
CA PHE A 73 15.87 10.91 -12.70
C PHE A 73 14.80 11.51 -13.60
N VAL A 74 13.88 10.68 -14.08
CA VAL A 74 12.74 11.09 -14.88
C VAL A 74 11.48 10.64 -14.15
N ASP A 75 10.56 11.57 -13.91
CA ASP A 75 9.25 11.28 -13.32
C ASP A 75 8.16 11.85 -14.21
N GLU A 76 7.10 11.07 -14.44
CA GLU A 76 5.97 11.49 -15.26
C GLU A 76 4.95 12.21 -14.38
N SER A 77 5.03 13.53 -14.35
CA SER A 77 3.98 14.34 -13.74
C SER A 77 2.78 14.43 -14.68
N ALA A 78 1.65 13.83 -14.31
CA ALA A 78 0.41 14.01 -15.06
C ALA A 78 0.03 15.50 -15.10
N VAL A 79 -0.09 16.06 -16.31
CA VAL A 79 -0.61 17.41 -16.55
C VAL A 79 -2.04 17.25 -17.08
N ASN A 80 -3.01 17.91 -16.43
CA ASN A 80 -4.43 17.93 -16.84
C ASN A 80 -4.66 18.78 -18.09
#